data_AF-A0A970BZ88-F1
#
_entry.id   AF-A0A970BZ88-F1
#
_cell.length_a   1.000
_cell.length_b   1.000
_cell.length_c   1.000
_cell.angle_alpha   90.00
_cell.angle_beta   90.00
_cell.angle_gamma   90.00
#
_symmetry.space_group_name_H-M   'P 1'
#
loop_
_entity.id
_entity.type
_entity.pdbx_description
1 polymer ?
#
loop_
_entity_poly.entity_id
_entity_poly.type
_entity_poly.pdbx_seq_one_letter_code
_entity_poly.pdbx_strand_id
1 'polypeptide(L)'
;MSGTVAVVLVFLVVAVVALFTVWAFARRVKTDLDSSPTAAAGARAALEITPANAARLHELSAEPILLKQSEEGVRVQIEHRPMLPLMAFVGKDVSAALTEAAGRVSEQWGPEWVVLLSAREDGSVSVQRLA
;
A
#
# COMPACT_ATOMS: atom_id res chain seq x y z
N MET A 1 -0.39 -52.11 -27.07
CA MET A 1 0.39 -51.24 -26.16
C MET A 1 0.86 -52.09 -25.00
N SER A 2 2.15 -52.12 -24.68
CA SER A 2 2.64 -52.87 -23.50
C SER A 2 2.22 -52.14 -22.22
N GLY A 3 1.94 -52.89 -21.15
CA GLY A 3 1.51 -52.32 -19.86
C GLY A 3 2.48 -51.24 -19.33
N THR A 4 3.76 -51.35 -19.66
CA THR A 4 4.79 -50.35 -19.34
C THR A 4 4.50 -48.98 -19.97
N VAL A 5 4.03 -48.94 -21.22
CA VAL A 5 3.71 -47.68 -21.92
C VAL A 5 2.52 -46.98 -21.24
N ALA A 6 1.53 -47.75 -20.78
CA ALA A 6 0.38 -47.20 -20.06
C ALA A 6 0.79 -46.59 -18.71
N VAL A 7 1.67 -47.26 -17.96
CA VAL A 7 2.19 -46.75 -16.67
C VAL A 7 2.98 -45.46 -16.86
N VAL A 8 3.86 -45.40 -17.87
CA VAL A 8 4.65 -44.20 -18.17
C VAL A 8 3.75 -43.02 -18.55
N LEU A 9 2.71 -43.25 -19.35
CA LEU A 9 1.74 -42.22 -19.74
C LEU A 9 0.99 -41.67 -18.52
N VAL A 10 0.52 -42.54 -17.62
CA VAL A 10 -0.17 -42.11 -16.39
C VAL A 10 0.75 -41.29 -15.50
N PHE A 11 2.00 -41.71 -15.32
CA PHE A 11 2.98 -40.95 -14.54
C PHE A 11 3.23 -39.56 -15.12
N LEU A 12 3.37 -39.46 -16.44
CA LEU A 12 3.57 -38.19 -17.14
C LEU A 12 2.39 -37.23 -16.93
N VAL A 13 1.16 -37.74 -17.04
CA VAL A 13 -0.05 -36.94 -16.78
C VAL A 13 -0.07 -36.43 -15.35
N VAL A 14 0.19 -37.30 -14.36
CA VAL A 14 0.23 -36.91 -12.95
C VAL A 14 1.33 -35.87 -12.69
N ALA A 15 2.51 -36.04 -13.27
CA ALA A 15 3.61 -35.09 -13.14
C ALA A 15 3.28 -33.72 -13.73
N VAL A 16 2.61 -33.67 -14.89
CA VAL A 16 2.15 -32.41 -15.51
C VAL A 16 1.09 -31.73 -14.66
N VAL A 17 0.12 -32.47 -14.14
CA VAL A 17 -0.90 -31.92 -13.23
C VAL A 17 -0.25 -31.37 -11.98
N ALA A 18 0.69 -32.11 -11.37
CA ALA A 18 1.43 -31.67 -10.19
C ALA A 18 2.21 -30.36 -10.46
N LEU A 19 2.93 -30.29 -11.57
CA LEU A 19 3.63 -29.08 -12.02
C LEU A 19 2.68 -27.90 -12.20
N PHE A 20 1.52 -28.13 -12.82
CA PHE A 20 0.53 -27.07 -13.02
C PHE A 20 -0.08 -26.59 -11.69
N THR A 21 -0.37 -27.50 -10.76
CA THR A 21 -0.84 -27.12 -9.41
C THR A 21 0.21 -26.36 -8.62
N VAL A 22 1.48 -26.76 -8.66
CA VAL A 22 2.58 -26.03 -7.99
C VAL A 22 2.76 -24.67 -8.63
N TRP A 23 2.71 -24.57 -9.96
CA TRP A 23 2.79 -23.31 -10.66
C TRP A 23 1.62 -22.38 -10.33
N ALA A 24 0.39 -22.89 -10.34
CA ALA A 24 -0.81 -22.13 -9.98
C ALA A 24 -0.77 -21.67 -8.52
N PHE A 25 -0.30 -22.52 -7.61
CA PHE A 25 -0.13 -22.19 -6.20
C PHE A 25 0.96 -21.13 -6.02
N ALA A 26 2.13 -21.29 -6.65
CA ALA A 26 3.20 -20.30 -6.61
C ALA A 26 2.76 -18.95 -7.21
N ARG A 27 1.95 -18.97 -8.28
CA ARG A 27 1.40 -17.76 -8.88
C ARG A 27 0.38 -17.11 -7.95
N ARG A 28 -0.48 -17.89 -7.29
CA ARG A 28 -1.38 -17.40 -6.24
C ARG A 28 -0.62 -16.78 -5.08
N VAL A 29 0.39 -17.46 -4.55
CA VAL A 29 1.21 -16.94 -3.44
C VAL A 29 1.96 -15.67 -3.87
N LYS A 30 2.48 -15.61 -5.09
CA LYS A 30 3.11 -14.40 -5.62
C LYS A 30 2.10 -13.26 -5.75
N THR A 31 0.93 -13.52 -6.33
CA THR A 31 -0.15 -12.53 -6.42
C THR A 31 -0.62 -12.12 -5.04
N ASP A 32 -0.75 -13.03 -4.09
CA ASP A 32 -1.14 -12.74 -2.71
C ASP A 32 -0.04 -11.98 -1.97
N LEU A 33 1.25 -12.14 -2.27
CA LEU A 33 2.33 -11.35 -1.66
C LEU A 33 2.42 -9.96 -2.28
N ASP A 34 2.27 -9.86 -3.61
CA ASP A 34 2.24 -8.59 -4.33
C ASP A 34 0.93 -7.80 -4.04
N SER A 35 -0.14 -8.50 -3.63
CA SER A 35 -1.48 -7.94 -3.38
C SER A 35 -1.93 -8.05 -1.92
N SER A 36 -1.11 -8.55 -0.98
CA SER A 36 -1.50 -8.64 0.43
C SER A 36 -1.28 -7.29 1.11
N PRO A 37 -2.36 -6.57 1.49
CA PRO A 37 -2.26 -5.45 2.43
C PRO A 37 -1.67 -5.85 3.79
N THR A 38 -1.66 -7.15 4.13
CA THR A 38 -1.29 -7.67 5.44
C THR A 38 0.22 -7.75 5.71
N ALA A 39 1.07 -7.88 4.68
CA ALA A 39 2.52 -8.02 4.89
C ALA A 39 3.20 -6.71 5.32
N ALA A 40 2.53 -5.57 5.18
CA ALA A 40 3.04 -4.24 5.48
C ALA A 40 2.24 -3.49 6.56
N ALA A 41 1.28 -4.13 7.22
CA ALA A 41 0.60 -3.55 8.37
C ALA A 41 1.62 -3.35 9.51
N GLY A 42 1.86 -2.09 9.88
CA GLY A 42 2.90 -1.68 10.83
C GLY A 42 4.23 -1.27 10.19
N ALA A 43 4.40 -1.38 8.87
CA ALA A 43 5.60 -0.92 8.18
C ALA A 43 5.75 0.60 8.37
N ARG A 44 6.93 1.02 8.81
CA ARG A 44 7.28 2.43 8.99
C ARG A 44 8.28 2.85 7.93
N ALA A 45 8.04 4.01 7.33
CA ALA A 45 8.94 4.63 6.38
C ALA A 45 9.14 6.10 6.71
N ALA A 46 10.34 6.60 6.44
CA ALA A 46 10.56 8.03 6.31
C ALA A 46 10.10 8.45 4.91
N LEU A 47 9.33 9.52 4.83
CA LEU A 47 8.84 10.07 3.57
C LEU A 47 9.68 11.30 3.22
N GLU A 48 10.31 11.27 2.05
CA GLU A 48 10.99 12.45 1.51
C GLU A 48 9.96 13.40 0.91
N ILE A 49 9.60 14.43 1.68
CA ILE A 49 8.70 15.51 1.27
C ILE A 49 9.52 16.80 1.17
N THR A 50 9.10 17.70 0.27
CA THR A 50 9.68 19.06 0.25
C THR A 50 9.60 19.73 1.64
N PRO A 51 10.66 20.46 2.08
CA PRO A 51 10.69 21.06 3.43
C PRO A 51 9.52 22.00 3.72
N ALA A 52 9.06 22.75 2.71
CA ALA A 52 7.91 23.64 2.83
C ALA A 52 6.61 22.88 3.12
N ASN A 53 6.42 21.70 2.51
CA ASN A 53 5.24 20.87 2.74
C ASN A 53 5.32 20.07 4.04
N ALA A 54 6.52 19.67 4.46
CA ALA A 54 6.73 19.07 5.78
C ALA A 54 6.33 20.04 6.90
N ALA A 55 6.75 21.32 6.81
CA ALA A 55 6.34 22.36 7.75
C ALA A 55 4.81 22.56 7.76
N ARG A 56 4.16 22.63 6.59
CA ARG A 56 2.70 22.75 6.49
C ARG A 56 1.95 21.56 7.08
N LEU A 57 2.48 20.34 6.96
CA LEU A 57 1.89 19.15 7.59
C LEU A 57 2.03 19.20 9.12
N HIS A 58 3.16 19.70 9.61
CA HIS A 58 3.37 19.88 11.05
C HIS A 58 2.44 20.96 11.63
N GLU A 59 2.28 22.09 10.93
CA GLU A 59 1.33 23.15 11.32
C GLU A 59 -0.14 22.70 11.25
N LEU A 60 -0.45 21.76 10.36
CA LEU A 60 -1.82 21.25 10.20
C LEU A 60 -2.31 20.50 11.45
N SER A 61 -1.45 19.67 12.03
CA SER A 61 -1.81 18.79 13.14
C SER A 61 -0.58 18.31 13.89
N ALA A 62 -0.62 18.47 15.21
CA ALA A 62 0.34 17.82 16.12
C ALA A 62 0.07 16.31 16.28
N GLU A 63 -1.15 15.87 15.99
CA GLU A 63 -1.54 14.46 15.98
C GLU A 63 -1.31 13.81 14.60
N PRO A 64 -1.07 12.49 14.54
CA PRO A 64 -0.95 11.77 13.28
C PRO A 64 -2.18 11.94 12.39
N ILE A 65 -1.95 12.26 11.12
CA ILE A 65 -2.99 12.42 10.10
C ILE A 65 -3.24 11.06 9.45
N LEU A 66 -4.48 10.58 9.47
CA LEU A 66 -4.85 9.35 8.79
C LEU A 66 -5.09 9.65 7.31
N LEU A 67 -4.38 8.96 6.44
CA LEU A 67 -4.61 8.99 5.01
C LEU A 67 -5.07 7.61 4.54
N LYS A 68 -6.02 7.58 3.62
CA LYS A 68 -6.49 6.35 2.97
C LYS A 68 -6.61 6.58 1.48
N GLN A 69 -5.94 5.75 0.70
CA GLN A 69 -6.14 5.65 -0.74
C GLN A 69 -7.08 4.48 -1.03
N SER A 70 -8.07 4.74 -1.88
CA SER A 70 -9.01 3.75 -2.40
C SER A 70 -9.36 4.09 -3.86
N GLU A 71 -10.17 3.26 -4.52
CA GLU A 71 -10.66 3.55 -5.87
C GLU A 71 -11.37 4.91 -5.99
N GLU A 72 -12.01 5.39 -4.92
CA GLU A 72 -12.68 6.70 -4.85
C GLU A 72 -11.70 7.89 -4.70
N GLY A 73 -10.41 7.61 -4.50
CA GLY A 73 -9.35 8.60 -4.28
C GLY A 73 -8.84 8.67 -2.83
N VAL A 74 -8.05 9.72 -2.55
CA VAL A 74 -7.45 9.97 -1.23
C VAL A 74 -8.49 10.57 -0.28
N ARG A 75 -8.58 9.98 0.92
CA ARG A 75 -9.34 10.51 2.06
C ARG A 75 -8.41 10.81 3.22
N VAL A 76 -8.72 11.88 3.94
CA VAL A 76 -7.89 12.46 5.00
C VAL A 76 -8.71 12.58 6.27
N GLN A 77 -8.19 12.08 7.37
CA GLN A 77 -8.67 12.34 8.72
C GLN A 77 -7.63 13.13 9.49
N ILE A 78 -8.06 14.19 10.16
CA ILE A 78 -7.21 15.00 11.03
C ILE A 78 -7.86 15.00 12.41
N GLU A 79 -7.14 14.57 13.43
CA GLU A 79 -7.64 14.44 14.80
C GLU A 79 -8.95 13.61 14.84
N HIS A 80 -9.94 14.11 15.58
CA HIS A 80 -11.24 13.48 15.81
C HIS A 80 -12.30 13.89 14.77
N ARG A 81 -11.89 14.55 13.67
CA ARG A 81 -12.80 14.96 12.59
C ARG A 81 -13.15 13.79 11.67
N PRO A 82 -14.32 13.81 11.00
CA PRO A 82 -14.65 12.78 10.03
C PRO A 82 -13.67 12.74 8.85
N MET A 83 -13.50 11.57 8.24
CA MET A 83 -12.69 11.42 7.02
C MET A 83 -13.28 12.19 5.85
N LEU A 84 -12.58 13.22 5.41
CA LEU A 84 -12.96 14.05 4.26
C LEU A 84 -12.15 13.66 3.03
N PRO A 85 -12.72 13.75 1.82
CA PRO A 85 -11.92 13.58 0.60
C PRO A 85 -10.84 14.66 0.52
N LEU A 86 -9.69 14.34 -0.06
CA LEU A 86 -8.60 15.32 -0.28
C LEU A 86 -9.09 16.56 -1.04
N MET A 87 -10.09 16.37 -1.92
CA MET A 87 -10.79 17.44 -2.65
C MET A 87 -11.42 18.50 -1.73
N ALA A 88 -11.81 18.17 -0.50
CA ALA A 88 -12.34 19.12 0.47
C ALA A 88 -11.28 20.09 1.04
N PHE A 89 -9.99 19.83 0.79
CA PHE A 89 -8.88 20.68 1.19
C PHE A 89 -8.37 21.56 0.05
N VAL A 90 -8.89 21.41 -1.18
CA VAL A 90 -8.46 22.19 -2.34
C VAL A 90 -8.61 23.69 -2.06
N GLY A 91 -7.55 24.45 -2.35
CA GLY A 91 -7.47 25.89 -2.08
C GLY A 91 -6.92 26.25 -0.70
N LYS A 92 -6.66 25.27 0.18
CA LYS A 92 -5.91 25.48 1.41
C LYS A 92 -4.42 25.22 1.16
N ASP A 93 -3.55 25.93 1.87
CA ASP A 93 -2.09 25.76 1.74
C ASP A 93 -1.61 24.32 1.98
N VAL A 94 -2.38 23.56 2.75
CA VAL A 94 -2.08 22.17 3.11
C VAL A 94 -2.43 21.15 2.02
N SER A 95 -3.23 21.52 1.00
CA SER A 95 -3.64 20.56 -0.03
C SER A 95 -2.46 20.03 -0.83
N ALA A 96 -1.50 20.90 -1.15
CA ALA A 96 -0.28 20.53 -1.85
C ALA A 96 0.56 19.54 -1.02
N ALA A 97 0.66 19.77 0.28
CA ALA A 97 1.43 18.91 1.17
C ALA A 97 0.80 17.52 1.36
N LEU A 98 -0.53 17.46 1.51
CA LEU A 98 -1.27 16.19 1.58
C LEU A 98 -1.22 15.44 0.24
N THR A 99 -1.25 16.16 -0.88
CA THR A 99 -1.14 15.56 -2.22
C THR A 99 0.25 14.99 -2.45
N GLU A 100 1.31 15.73 -2.08
CA GLU A 100 2.69 15.22 -2.17
C GLU A 100 2.87 13.99 -1.28
N ALA A 101 2.41 14.04 -0.03
CA ALA A 101 2.48 12.91 0.88
C ALA A 101 1.76 11.68 0.30
N ALA A 102 0.52 11.84 -0.18
CA ALA A 102 -0.23 10.74 -0.79
C ALA A 102 0.45 10.17 -2.04
N GLY A 103 1.07 11.04 -2.86
CA GLY A 103 1.85 10.63 -4.03
C GLY A 103 3.04 9.74 -3.64
N ARG A 104 3.86 10.19 -2.69
CA ARG A 104 5.04 9.44 -2.21
C ARG A 104 4.66 8.12 -1.54
N VAL A 105 3.58 8.11 -0.77
CA VAL A 105 3.05 6.88 -0.16
C VAL A 105 2.61 5.88 -1.23
N SER A 106 1.95 6.37 -2.30
CA SER A 106 1.51 5.52 -3.40
C SER A 106 2.68 4.99 -4.24
N GLU A 107 3.73 5.79 -4.43
CA GLU A 107 4.98 5.32 -5.06
C GLU A 107 5.62 4.20 -4.25
N GLN A 108 5.53 4.26 -2.91
CA GLN A 108 6.16 3.30 -2.02
C GLN A 108 5.37 2.00 -1.86
N TRP A 109 4.03 2.08 -1.76
CA TRP A 109 3.19 0.93 -1.40
C TRP A 109 2.09 0.60 -2.40
N GLY A 110 2.03 1.31 -3.53
CA GLY A 110 1.10 1.03 -4.62
C GLY A 110 -0.23 1.80 -4.51
N PRO A 111 -1.27 1.37 -5.23
CA PRO A 111 -2.49 2.16 -5.44
C PRO A 111 -3.53 2.05 -4.30
N GLU A 112 -3.34 1.16 -3.32
CA GLU A 112 -4.26 0.99 -2.20
C GLU A 112 -3.49 0.91 -0.89
N TRP A 113 -3.84 1.77 0.07
CA TRP A 113 -3.18 1.83 1.37
C TRP A 113 -3.98 2.63 2.39
N VAL A 114 -3.74 2.35 3.67
CA VAL A 114 -4.17 3.14 4.81
C VAL A 114 -2.94 3.44 5.66
N VAL A 115 -2.69 4.71 5.96
CA VAL A 115 -1.44 5.11 6.64
C VAL A 115 -1.68 6.21 7.66
N LEU A 116 -0.85 6.24 8.69
CA LEU A 116 -0.71 7.37 9.60
C LEU A 116 0.52 8.17 9.20
N LEU A 117 0.30 9.43 8.86
CA LEU A 117 1.33 10.41 8.55
C LEU A 117 1.65 11.23 9.80
N SER A 118 2.91 11.41 10.13
CA SER A 118 3.34 12.24 11.26
C SER A 118 4.50 13.13 10.83
N ALA A 119 4.28 14.43 10.87
CA ALA A 119 5.28 15.45 10.57
C ALA A 119 5.84 16.02 11.88
N ARG A 120 7.15 15.99 12.02
CA ARG A 120 7.88 16.52 13.17
C ARG A 120 8.40 17.93 12.89
N GLU A 121 8.70 18.65 13.96
CA GLU A 121 9.21 20.03 13.92
C GLU A 121 10.57 20.13 13.21
N ASP A 122 11.36 19.05 13.23
CA ASP A 122 12.65 18.94 12.51
C ASP A 122 12.49 18.80 10.99
N GLY A 123 11.25 18.83 10.47
CA GLY A 123 10.93 18.66 9.06
C GLY A 123 10.92 17.20 8.61
N SER A 124 11.20 16.24 9.51
CA SER A 124 11.07 14.82 9.19
C SER A 124 9.60 14.42 9.13
N VAL A 125 9.25 13.67 8.09
CA VAL A 125 7.91 13.12 7.91
C VAL A 125 8.02 11.60 7.93
N SER A 126 7.25 10.99 8.82
CA SER A 126 7.19 9.54 8.97
C SER A 126 5.81 9.04 8.62
N VAL A 127 5.75 7.86 8.03
CA VAL A 127 4.52 7.20 7.66
C VAL A 127 4.50 5.79 8.22
N GLN A 128 3.39 5.43 8.87
CA GLN A 128 3.14 4.08 9.32
C GLN A 128 1.96 3.51 8.54
N ARG A 129 2.18 2.44 7.78
CA ARG A 129 1.11 1.72 7.09
C ARG A 129 0.28 0.90 8.08
N LEU A 130 -1.02 0.90 7.87
CA LEU A 130 -2.01 0.16 8.66
C LEU A 130 -2.66 -0.95 7.84
N ALA A 131 -2.84 -0.73 6.55
CA ALA A 131 -3.34 -1.70 5.55
C ALA A 131 -2.82 -1.32 4.16
#